data_AF-C1BY93-F1
#
_entry.id   AF-C1BY93-F1
#
_cell.length_a   1.000
_cell.length_b   1.000
_cell.length_c   1.000
_cell.angle_alpha   90.00
_cell.angle_beta   90.00
_cell.angle_gamma   90.00
#
_symmetry.space_group_name_H-M   'P 1'
#
loop_
_entity.id
_entity.type
_entity.pdbx_description
1 polymer ?
#
loop_
_entity_poly.entity_id
_entity_poly.type
_entity_poly.pdbx_seq_one_letter_code
_entity_poly.pdbx_strand_id
1 'polypeptide(L)'
;MAQWEKLRQLDNLYLKQVDEMYDKDAFPMDVRHYLASWIEGQDWERAGREHDFAMVLFQSLLENLDIQHSRFVQEGESFLLQHNIRRFKQNFQQYQENPYTLANIILWFLRKEKSILQNAELAEQVRTS
;
A
#
# COMPACT_ATOMS: atom_id res chain seq x y z
N MET A 1 -7.97 11.77 7.59
CA MET A 1 -8.34 10.71 6.63
C MET A 1 -7.09 10.22 5.94
N ALA A 2 -6.93 8.90 5.85
CA ALA A 2 -5.83 8.27 5.13
C ALA A 2 -5.84 8.68 3.64
N GLN A 3 -4.66 8.76 3.01
CA GLN A 3 -4.48 8.98 1.57
C GLN A 3 -5.29 7.96 0.77
N TRP A 4 -5.31 6.70 1.21
CA TRP A 4 -6.11 5.64 0.60
C TRP A 4 -7.61 5.93 0.54
N GLU A 5 -8.17 6.43 1.65
CA GLU A 5 -9.59 6.75 1.71
C GLU A 5 -9.94 7.91 0.79
N LYS A 6 -9.04 8.89 0.63
CA LYS A 6 -9.23 9.97 -0.34
C LYS A 6 -9.22 9.46 -1.78
N LEU A 7 -8.31 8.55 -2.13
CA LEU A 7 -8.24 7.97 -3.47
C LEU A 7 -9.52 7.22 -3.85
N ARG A 8 -10.06 6.44 -2.91
CA ARG A 8 -11.27 5.65 -3.12
C ARG A 8 -12.54 6.49 -3.33
N GLN A 9 -12.48 7.78 -3.00
CA GLN A 9 -13.57 8.74 -3.18
C GLN A 9 -13.49 9.51 -4.50
N LEU A 10 -12.44 9.28 -5.30
CA LEU A 10 -12.30 9.95 -6.59
C LEU A 10 -13.29 9.41 -7.64
N ASP A 11 -13.53 10.22 -8.68
CA ASP A 11 -14.29 9.83 -9.85
C ASP A 11 -13.70 8.58 -10.54
N ASN A 12 -14.56 7.82 -11.22
CA ASN A 12 -14.20 6.57 -11.91
C ASN A 12 -13.01 6.71 -12.90
N LEU A 13 -12.83 7.90 -13.49
CA LEU A 13 -11.68 8.21 -14.35
C LEU A 13 -10.34 8.03 -13.61
N TYR A 14 -10.26 8.50 -12.36
CA TYR A 14 -9.05 8.42 -11.55
C TYR A 14 -8.92 7.05 -10.88
N LEU A 15 -10.02 6.42 -10.49
CA LEU A 15 -10.00 5.03 -9.99
C LEU A 15 -9.42 4.08 -11.03
N LYS A 16 -9.72 4.27 -12.32
CA LYS A 16 -9.09 3.49 -13.39
C LYS A 16 -7.56 3.70 -13.45
N GLN A 17 -7.08 4.93 -13.23
CA GLN A 17 -5.64 5.19 -13.18
C GLN A 17 -4.98 4.52 -11.97
N VAL A 18 -5.67 4.45 -10.85
CA VAL A 18 -5.21 3.72 -9.65
C VAL A 18 -5.15 2.22 -9.97
N ASP A 19 -6.19 1.66 -10.59
CA ASP A 19 -6.25 0.24 -10.99
C ASP A 19 -5.09 -0.14 -11.93
N GLU A 20 -4.92 0.60 -13.04
CA GLU A 20 -3.83 0.42 -14.00
C GLU A 20 -2.42 0.56 -13.38
N MET A 21 -2.30 1.36 -12.30
CA MET A 21 -1.05 1.50 -11.57
C MET A 21 -0.71 0.25 -10.74
N TYR A 22 -1.73 -0.41 -10.16
CA TYR A 22 -1.58 -1.59 -9.31
C TYR A 22 -1.44 -2.90 -10.08
N ASP A 23 -1.82 -2.95 -11.35
CA ASP A 23 -1.72 -4.14 -12.23
C ASP A 23 -0.30 -4.69 -12.42
N LYS A 24 0.75 -3.94 -12.04
CA LYS A 24 2.16 -4.32 -12.28
C LYS A 24 2.72 -5.33 -11.27
N ASP A 25 1.88 -5.98 -10.46
CA ASP A 25 2.21 -7.02 -9.45
C ASP A 25 3.31 -6.66 -8.42
N ALA A 26 3.80 -5.41 -8.39
CA ALA A 26 4.92 -5.02 -7.54
C ALA A 26 4.50 -4.78 -6.07
N PHE A 27 3.26 -4.35 -5.84
CA PHE A 27 2.72 -4.12 -4.50
C PHE A 27 1.22 -4.45 -4.47
N PRO A 28 0.78 -5.47 -3.72
CA PRO A 28 -0.63 -5.89 -3.74
C PRO A 28 -1.58 -4.81 -3.22
N MET A 29 -2.67 -4.55 -3.95
CA MET A 29 -3.70 -3.58 -3.56
C MET A 29 -4.37 -3.97 -2.23
N ASP A 30 -4.57 -5.26 -1.96
CA ASP A 30 -5.08 -5.75 -0.68
C ASP A 30 -4.19 -5.30 0.49
N VAL A 31 -2.87 -5.42 0.35
CA VAL A 31 -1.92 -5.00 1.39
C VAL A 31 -1.98 -3.49 1.57
N ARG A 32 -2.02 -2.74 0.46
CA ARG A 32 -2.23 -1.29 0.48
C ARG A 32 -3.51 -0.90 1.22
N HIS A 33 -4.59 -1.65 1.01
CA HIS A 33 -5.91 -1.40 1.57
C HIS A 33 -5.95 -1.70 3.07
N TYR A 34 -5.64 -2.93 3.47
CA TYR A 34 -5.80 -3.38 4.86
C TYR A 34 -4.77 -2.76 5.80
N LEU A 35 -3.58 -2.41 5.29
CA LEU A 35 -2.52 -1.77 6.07
C LEU A 35 -2.39 -0.28 5.81
N ALA A 36 -3.38 0.37 5.17
CA ALA A 36 -3.29 1.77 4.73
C ALA A 36 -2.80 2.72 5.84
N SER A 37 -3.41 2.65 7.02
CA SER A 37 -3.06 3.53 8.14
C SER A 37 -1.64 3.29 8.65
N TRP A 38 -1.20 2.03 8.71
CA TRP A 38 0.16 1.70 9.12
C TRP A 38 1.18 2.14 8.05
N ILE A 39 0.94 1.79 6.79
CA ILE A 39 1.82 2.15 5.66
C ILE A 39 2.03 3.66 5.61
N GLU A 40 0.95 4.45 5.64
CA GLU A 40 1.04 5.91 5.53
C GLU A 40 1.73 6.58 6.72
N GLY A 41 1.85 5.88 7.85
CA GLY A 41 2.52 6.36 9.06
C GLY A 41 4.03 6.15 9.08
N GLN A 42 4.63 5.49 8.08
CA GLN A 42 6.07 5.18 8.07
C GLN A 42 6.90 6.17 7.24
N ASP A 43 8.18 6.31 7.61
CA ASP A 43 9.15 7.10 6.85
C ASP A 43 9.81 6.26 5.73
N TRP A 44 9.08 6.04 4.64
CA TRP A 44 9.59 5.28 3.50
C TRP A 44 10.76 5.96 2.78
N GLU A 45 10.94 7.27 2.92
CA GLU A 45 12.09 7.97 2.34
C GLU A 45 13.37 7.65 3.08
N ARG A 46 13.33 7.59 4.41
CA ARG A 46 14.44 7.09 5.22
C ARG A 46 14.69 5.62 4.97
N ALA A 47 13.63 4.82 4.92
CA ALA A 47 13.73 3.38 4.64
C ALA A 47 14.23 3.07 3.23
N GLY A 48 14.18 4.01 2.28
CA GLY A 48 14.83 3.86 0.98
C GLY A 48 16.34 4.10 1.00
N ARG A 49 16.90 4.57 2.13
CA ARG A 49 18.30 5.03 2.27
C ARG A 49 19.08 4.36 3.42
N GLU A 50 18.41 3.97 4.50
CA GLU A 50 19.00 3.27 5.67
C GLU A 50 18.54 1.80 5.86
N HIS A 51 19.49 0.85 5.95
CA HIS A 51 19.22 -0.59 5.75
C HIS A 51 18.53 -1.17 6.96
N ASP A 52 19.10 -0.87 8.12
CA ASP A 52 18.56 -1.33 9.40
C ASP A 52 17.15 -0.80 9.60
N PHE A 53 16.89 0.44 9.20
CA PHE A 53 15.54 1.01 9.25
C PHE A 53 14.59 0.35 8.25
N ALA A 54 15.04 0.11 7.02
CA ALA A 54 14.28 -0.65 6.02
C ALA A 54 13.95 -2.06 6.52
N MET A 55 14.90 -2.73 7.17
CA MET A 55 14.74 -4.06 7.73
C MET A 55 13.74 -4.04 8.90
N VAL A 56 13.79 -3.05 9.79
CA VAL A 56 12.79 -2.88 10.86
C VAL A 56 11.39 -2.71 10.28
N LEU A 57 11.20 -1.85 9.27
CA LEU A 57 9.90 -1.68 8.63
C LEU A 57 9.46 -2.93 7.86
N PHE A 58 10.39 -3.65 7.24
CA PHE A 58 10.11 -4.91 6.57
C PHE A 58 9.59 -5.97 7.56
N GLN A 59 10.28 -6.17 8.68
CA GLN A 59 9.81 -7.10 9.73
C GLN A 59 8.45 -6.67 10.29
N SER A 60 8.27 -5.37 10.53
CA SER A 60 6.99 -4.82 10.99
C SER A 60 5.86 -5.02 9.97
N LEU A 61 6.14 -4.94 8.68
CA LEU A 61 5.16 -5.24 7.63
C LEU A 61 4.72 -6.71 7.70
N LEU A 62 5.66 -7.64 7.85
CA LEU A 62 5.35 -9.07 7.97
C LEU A 62 4.51 -9.37 9.22
N GLU A 63 4.83 -8.74 10.35
CA GLU A 63 4.05 -8.86 11.58
C GLU A 63 2.63 -8.29 11.42
N ASN A 64 2.49 -7.12 10.78
CA ASN A 64 1.18 -6.57 10.49
C ASN A 64 0.33 -7.51 9.60
N LEU A 65 0.94 -8.22 8.65
CA LEU A 65 0.23 -9.22 7.85
C LEU A 65 -0.25 -10.41 8.71
N ASP A 66 0.54 -10.86 9.69
CA ASP A 66 0.11 -11.90 10.64
C ASP A 66 -1.05 -11.43 11.52
N ILE A 67 -1.01 -10.17 11.95
CA ILE A 67 -2.09 -9.55 12.73
C ILE A 67 -3.37 -9.47 11.88
N GLN A 68 -3.29 -9.00 10.64
CA GLN A 68 -4.47 -8.94 9.75
C GLN A 68 -5.01 -10.33 9.43
N HIS A 69 -4.13 -11.32 9.22
CA HIS A 69 -4.57 -12.70 9.03
C HIS A 69 -5.33 -13.22 10.26
N SER A 70 -4.79 -13.01 11.46
CA SER A 70 -5.42 -13.39 12.72
C SER A 70 -6.80 -12.73 12.87
N ARG A 71 -6.89 -11.45 12.50
CA ARG A 71 -8.14 -10.68 12.49
C ARG A 71 -9.17 -11.28 11.53
N PHE A 72 -8.79 -11.58 10.29
CA PHE A 72 -9.69 -12.22 9.32
C PHE A 72 -10.24 -13.56 9.79
N VAL A 73 -9.42 -14.36 10.47
CA VAL A 73 -9.88 -15.62 11.08
C VAL A 73 -10.91 -15.37 12.18
N GLN A 74 -10.67 -14.38 13.04
CA GLN A 74 -11.57 -14.04 14.16
C GLN A 74 -12.89 -13.43 13.69
N GLU A 75 -12.84 -12.56 12.68
CA GLU A 75 -14.02 -11.88 12.11
C GLU A 75 -14.82 -12.79 11.15
N GLY A 76 -14.33 -14.00 10.86
CA GLY A 76 -15.00 -14.93 9.96
C GLY A 76 -14.95 -14.51 8.49
N GLU A 77 -13.92 -13.75 8.11
CA GLU A 77 -13.71 -13.31 6.73
C GLU A 77 -13.47 -14.49 5.80
N SER A 78 -13.72 -14.28 4.50
CA SER A 78 -13.67 -15.35 3.52
C SER A 78 -12.31 -16.08 3.50
N PHE A 79 -12.34 -17.39 3.26
CA PHE A 79 -11.14 -18.20 3.10
C PHE A 79 -10.15 -17.62 2.06
N LEU A 80 -10.69 -17.01 1.00
CA LEU A 80 -9.89 -16.36 -0.04
C LEU A 80 -9.05 -15.20 0.51
N LEU A 81 -9.64 -14.32 1.32
CA LEU A 81 -8.92 -13.20 1.95
C LEU A 81 -7.85 -13.68 2.92
N GLN A 82 -8.17 -14.69 3.75
CA GLN A 82 -7.19 -15.32 4.65
C GLN A 82 -6.03 -15.97 3.88
N HIS A 83 -6.31 -16.61 2.75
CA HIS A 83 -5.29 -17.20 1.88
C HIS A 83 -4.41 -16.11 1.25
N ASN A 84 -5.01 -15.05 0.72
CA ASN A 84 -4.30 -13.95 0.07
C ASN A 84 -3.29 -13.28 1.00
N ILE A 85 -3.67 -12.92 2.23
CA ILE A 85 -2.75 -12.28 3.19
C ILE A 85 -1.53 -13.17 3.49
N ARG A 86 -1.74 -14.48 3.68
CA ARG A 86 -0.62 -15.44 3.87
C ARG A 86 0.27 -15.51 2.64
N ARG A 87 -0.31 -15.54 1.44
CA ARG A 87 0.43 -15.54 0.18
C ARG A 87 1.25 -14.26 0.00
N PHE A 88 0.70 -13.09 0.31
CA PHE A 88 1.45 -11.83 0.21
C PHE A 88 2.64 -11.80 1.17
N LYS A 89 2.47 -12.26 2.41
CA LYS A 89 3.57 -12.39 3.36
C LYS A 89 4.72 -13.26 2.82
N GLN A 90 4.38 -14.38 2.18
CA GLN A 90 5.35 -15.27 1.53
C GLN A 90 6.04 -14.58 0.34
N ASN A 91 5.26 -13.88 -0.50
CA ASN A 91 5.81 -13.14 -1.64
C ASN A 91 6.79 -12.04 -1.19
N PHE A 92 6.52 -11.36 -0.07
CA PHE A 92 7.43 -10.33 0.43
C PHE A 92 8.77 -10.87 0.94
N GLN A 93 8.89 -12.18 1.24
CA GLN A 93 10.16 -12.77 1.67
C GLN A 93 11.28 -12.57 0.63
N GLN A 94 10.95 -12.39 -0.65
CA GLN A 94 11.93 -12.08 -1.69
C GLN A 94 12.73 -10.80 -1.44
N TYR A 95 12.20 -9.87 -0.62
CA TYR A 95 12.86 -8.61 -0.28
C TYR A 95 13.72 -8.69 1.00
N GLN A 96 13.81 -9.85 1.65
CA GLN A 96 14.53 -9.98 2.92
C GLN A 96 16.01 -9.57 2.81
N GLU A 97 16.69 -9.96 1.73
CA GLU A 97 18.10 -9.62 1.49
C GLU A 97 18.28 -8.16 1.05
N ASN A 98 17.23 -7.53 0.53
CA ASN A 98 17.27 -6.15 0.05
C ASN A 98 15.97 -5.38 0.37
N PRO A 99 15.72 -5.06 1.65
CA PRO A 99 14.46 -4.48 2.12
C PRO A 99 14.21 -3.08 1.56
N TYR A 100 15.28 -2.37 1.19
CA TYR A 100 15.22 -1.09 0.48
C TYR A 100 14.42 -1.13 -0.81
N THR A 101 14.47 -2.25 -1.53
CA THR A 101 13.74 -2.39 -2.80
C THR A 101 12.25 -2.29 -2.54
N LEU A 102 11.76 -2.99 -1.51
CA LEU A 102 10.36 -2.89 -1.11
C LEU A 102 10.00 -1.49 -0.59
N ALA A 103 10.85 -0.90 0.24
CA ALA A 103 10.62 0.46 0.75
C ALA A 103 10.50 1.48 -0.39
N ASN A 104 11.36 1.39 -1.41
CA ASN A 104 11.32 2.27 -2.58
C ASN A 104 10.10 1.99 -3.48
N ILE A 105 9.66 0.74 -3.60
CA ILE A 105 8.40 0.40 -4.30
C ILE A 105 7.22 1.06 -3.57
N ILE A 106 7.08 0.86 -2.26
CA ILE A 106 5.99 1.45 -1.47
C ILE A 106 6.02 2.98 -1.57
N LEU A 107 7.20 3.60 -1.43
CA LEU A 107 7.37 5.03 -1.59
C LEU A 107 6.93 5.52 -2.97
N TRP A 108 7.28 4.80 -4.04
CA TRP A 108 6.88 5.12 -5.40
C TRP A 108 5.36 5.09 -5.56
N PHE A 109 4.68 4.06 -5.04
CA PHE A 109 3.22 3.97 -5.06
C PHE A 109 2.57 5.13 -4.31
N LEU A 110 3.01 5.43 -3.08
CA LEU A 110 2.47 6.54 -2.30
C LEU A 110 2.65 7.90 -2.98
N ARG A 111 3.78 8.12 -3.67
CA ARG A 111 4.01 9.35 -4.45
C ARG A 111 3.13 9.43 -5.68
N LYS A 112 2.92 8.31 -6.38
CA LYS A 112 2.04 8.24 -7.56
C LYS A 112 0.58 8.48 -7.20
N GLU A 113 0.10 7.84 -6.15
CA GLU A 113 -1.18 8.11 -5.52
C GLU A 113 -1.39 9.60 -5.22
N LYS A 114 -0.40 10.24 -4.59
CA LYS A 114 -0.46 11.68 -4.27
C LYS A 114 -0.54 12.54 -5.53
N SER A 115 0.15 12.16 -6.60
CA SER A 115 0.05 12.84 -7.90
C SER A 115 -1.34 12.68 -8.53
N ILE A 116 -1.97 11.50 -8.42
CA ILE A 116 -3.34 11.28 -8.91
C ILE A 116 -4.32 12.17 -8.13
N LEU A 117 -4.21 12.23 -6.81
CA LEU A 117 -5.04 13.11 -5.96
C LEU A 117 -4.89 14.59 -6.36
N GLN A 118 -3.67 15.06 -6.56
CA GLN A 118 -3.42 16.45 -6.98
C GLN A 118 -4.02 16.74 -8.36
N ASN A 119 -3.93 15.81 -9.31
CA ASN A 119 -4.52 15.96 -10.63
C ASN A 119 -6.05 16.01 -10.58
N ALA A 120 -6.67 15.25 -9.67
CA ALA A 120 -8.11 15.29 -9.45
C ALA A 120 -8.56 16.63 -8.87
N GLU A 121 -7.87 17.10 -7.82
CA GLU A 121 -8.16 18.38 -7.17
C GLU A 121 -8.04 19.56 -8.16
N LEU A 122 -7.00 19.58 -8.99
CA LEU A 122 -6.81 20.60 -10.02
C LEU A 122 -7.94 20.58 -11.07
N ALA A 123 -8.38 19.38 -11.49
CA ALA A 123 -9.45 19.25 -12.46
C ALA A 123 -10.79 19.72 -11.91
N GLU A 124 -11.07 19.50 -10.62
CA GLU A 124 -12.25 20.03 -9.95
C GLU A 124 -12.21 21.56 -9.86
N GLN A 125 -11.08 22.15 -9.47
CA GLN A 125 -10.92 23.60 -9.38
C GLN A 125 -11.18 24.32 -10.71
N VAL A 126 -10.70 23.74 -11.82
CA VAL A 126 -10.93 24.28 -13.18
C VAL A 126 -12.41 24.18 -13.59
N ARG A 127 -13.13 23.13 -13.16
CA ARG A 127 -14.56 22.97 -13.46
C ARG A 127 -15.45 23.94 -12.67
N THR A 128 -14.99 24.37 -11.50
CA THR A 128 -15.73 25.28 -10.60
C THR A 128 -15.38 26.75 -10.76
N SER A 129 -14.37 27.07 -11.58
CA SER A 129 -13.93 28.44 -11.90
C SER A 129 -14.59 28.95 -13.18
#